data_AF-A0A5C6M5B6-F1
#
_entry.id   AF-A0A5C6M5B6-F1
#
_cell.length_a   1.000
_cell.length_b   1.000
_cell.length_c   1.000
_cell.angle_alpha   90.00
_cell.angle_beta   90.00
_cell.angle_gamma   90.00
#
_symmetry.space_group_name_H-M   'P 1'
#
loop_
_entity.id
_entity.type
_entity.pdbx_description
1 polymer ?
#
loop_
_entity_poly.entity_id
_entity_poly.type
_entity_poly.pdbx_seq_one_letter_code
_entity_poly.pdbx_strand_id
1 'polypeptide(L)'
;MLNEENFTSELQSVFLTEAQELLEDTEAAVLEVEQNPSDIAKIDKIFRVVHTIKGSAHVDGFSDLGAFAHSFESLLGALRDRVLAVTPDVVDVLLLGSDILKKFVDVLREDRSATIDTSQALVRISAALNKGGPEAKSVAASKSEVTAKVVETGVSPGPIAHQVPQKASNTTSASGVTAVHSKERARRVLVLDDDQDILEMLVDILDDAGYRVFKAQDGREALAVMKKEAVDFIMTDLKMPHMN
;
A
#
# COMPACT_ATOMS: atom_id res chain seq x y z
N MET A 1 -18.50 -18.26 -15.91
CA MET A 1 -18.24 -16.84 -15.65
C MET A 1 -18.08 -16.71 -14.17
N LEU A 2 -16.89 -16.33 -13.68
CA LEU A 2 -16.75 -15.88 -12.31
C LEU A 2 -17.42 -14.52 -12.24
N ASN A 3 -18.46 -14.37 -11.41
CA ASN A 3 -19.05 -13.06 -11.14
C ASN A 3 -18.03 -12.25 -10.32
N GLU A 4 -17.88 -10.96 -10.59
CA GLU A 4 -16.92 -10.07 -9.91
C GLU A 4 -17.05 -10.11 -8.38
N GLU A 5 -18.28 -10.28 -7.86
CA GLU A 5 -18.53 -10.46 -6.43
C GLU A 5 -17.90 -11.74 -5.86
N ASN A 6 -17.89 -12.84 -6.62
CA ASN A 6 -17.33 -14.11 -6.17
C ASN A 6 -15.79 -14.05 -6.14
N PHE A 7 -15.18 -13.37 -7.11
CA PHE A 7 -13.73 -13.15 -7.14
C PHE A 7 -13.26 -12.25 -5.98
N THR A 8 -14.01 -11.17 -5.70
CA THR A 8 -13.71 -10.28 -4.57
C THR A 8 -13.81 -11.02 -3.24
N SER A 9 -14.86 -11.82 -3.05
CA SER A 9 -15.05 -12.60 -1.82
C SER A 9 -13.96 -13.68 -1.62
N GLU A 10 -13.42 -14.23 -2.71
CA GLU A 10 -12.30 -15.18 -2.68
C GLU A 10 -11.00 -14.49 -2.28
N LEU A 11 -10.68 -13.34 -2.87
CA LEU A 11 -9.50 -12.54 -2.52
C LEU A 11 -9.55 -12.11 -1.04
N GLN A 12 -10.69 -11.60 -0.58
CA GLN A 12 -10.92 -11.28 0.83
C GLN A 12 -10.71 -12.48 1.75
N SER A 13 -11.10 -13.70 1.33
CA SER A 13 -10.89 -14.91 2.13
C SER A 13 -9.42 -15.28 2.24
N VAL A 14 -8.66 -15.14 1.15
CA VAL A 14 -7.21 -15.37 1.13
C VAL A 14 -6.54 -14.36 2.06
N PHE A 15 -6.82 -13.07 1.89
CA PHE A 15 -6.29 -12.02 2.74
C PHE A 15 -6.56 -12.26 4.23
N LEU A 16 -7.81 -12.56 4.61
CA LEU A 16 -8.14 -12.78 6.03
C LEU A 16 -7.46 -14.03 6.61
N THR A 17 -7.18 -15.03 5.79
CA THR A 17 -6.43 -16.23 6.20
C THR A 17 -4.96 -15.88 6.42
N GLU A 18 -4.33 -15.19 5.47
CA GLU A 18 -2.94 -14.72 5.60
C GLU A 18 -2.78 -13.76 6.78
N ALA A 19 -3.71 -12.83 6.97
CA ALA A 19 -3.71 -11.90 8.09
C ALA A 19 -3.79 -12.63 9.44
N GLN A 20 -4.58 -13.72 9.52
CA GLN A 20 -4.64 -14.55 10.71
C GLN A 20 -3.27 -15.19 10.99
N GLU A 21 -2.67 -15.83 9.99
CA GLU A 21 -1.35 -16.48 10.11
C GLU A 21 -0.26 -15.50 10.53
N LEU A 22 -0.23 -14.30 9.93
CA LEU A 22 0.72 -13.25 10.30
C LEU A 22 0.54 -12.75 11.75
N LEU A 23 -0.69 -12.75 12.26
CA LEU A 23 -1.02 -12.25 13.59
C LEU A 23 -0.82 -13.26 14.72
N GLU A 24 -0.70 -14.57 14.43
CA GLU A 24 -0.58 -15.63 15.46
C GLU A 24 0.52 -15.32 16.48
N ASP A 25 1.70 -14.94 16.00
CA ASP A 25 2.87 -14.69 16.83
C ASP A 25 3.03 -13.22 17.28
N THR A 26 2.13 -12.32 16.88
CA THR A 26 2.31 -10.88 17.13
C THR A 26 2.20 -10.53 18.61
N GLU A 27 1.27 -11.15 19.33
CA GLU A 27 1.07 -10.91 20.76
C GLU A 27 2.26 -11.42 21.61
N ALA A 28 2.78 -12.59 21.27
CA ALA A 28 4.00 -13.11 21.89
C ALA A 28 5.19 -12.18 21.65
N ALA A 29 5.33 -11.64 20.43
CA ALA A 29 6.37 -10.67 20.12
C ALA A 29 6.21 -9.36 20.94
N VAL A 30 4.98 -8.90 21.18
CA VAL A 30 4.72 -7.73 22.04
C VAL A 30 5.15 -7.98 23.49
N LEU A 31 4.84 -9.15 24.05
CA LEU A 31 5.30 -9.53 25.40
C LEU A 31 6.82 -9.61 25.50
N GLU A 32 7.49 -10.05 24.44
CA GLU A 32 8.95 -10.06 24.40
C GLU A 32 9.57 -8.66 24.32
N VAL A 33 8.88 -7.70 23.69
CA VAL A 33 9.26 -6.27 23.69
C VAL A 33 9.19 -5.69 25.10
N GLU A 34 8.21 -6.09 25.91
CA GLU A 34 8.14 -5.68 27.32
C GLU A 34 9.37 -6.15 28.11
N GLN A 35 9.77 -7.40 27.91
CA GLN A 35 10.92 -8.00 28.59
C GLN A 35 12.25 -7.40 28.10
N ASN A 36 12.33 -7.04 26.83
CA ASN A 36 13.53 -6.49 26.21
C ASN A 36 13.24 -5.20 25.40
N PRO A 37 12.98 -4.06 26.08
CA PRO A 37 12.60 -2.80 25.44
C PRO A 37 13.60 -2.23 24.42
N SER A 38 14.86 -2.68 24.50
CA SER A 38 15.95 -2.24 23.62
C SER A 38 16.00 -3.02 22.29
N ASP A 39 15.25 -4.12 22.19
CA ASP A 39 15.26 -5.02 21.04
C ASP A 39 14.35 -4.50 19.93
N ILE A 40 14.90 -3.56 19.14
CA ILE A 40 14.18 -2.95 18.03
C ILE A 40 13.81 -3.96 16.94
N ALA A 41 14.53 -5.08 16.82
CA ALA A 41 14.23 -6.09 15.79
C ALA A 41 12.83 -6.70 15.95
N LYS A 42 12.34 -6.80 17.20
CA LYS A 42 10.97 -7.28 17.47
C LYS A 42 9.92 -6.25 17.12
N ILE A 43 10.18 -4.99 17.42
CA ILE A 43 9.31 -3.88 17.02
C ILE A 43 9.23 -3.81 15.48
N ASP A 44 10.35 -3.98 14.78
CA ASP A 44 10.40 -4.08 13.32
C ASP A 44 9.59 -5.24 12.76
N LYS A 45 9.69 -6.41 13.39
CA LYS A 45 8.90 -7.59 13.00
C LYS A 45 7.40 -7.30 13.09
N ILE A 46 6.95 -6.74 14.22
CA ILE A 46 5.54 -6.38 14.44
C ILE A 46 5.10 -5.29 13.45
N PHE A 47 5.94 -4.27 13.26
CA PHE A 47 5.68 -3.17 12.31
C PHE A 47 5.44 -3.70 10.90
N ARG A 48 6.28 -4.61 10.40
CA ARG A 48 6.14 -5.21 9.06
C ARG A 48 4.82 -5.98 8.92
N VAL A 49 4.44 -6.78 9.91
CA VAL A 49 3.15 -7.50 9.93
C VAL A 49 1.99 -6.51 9.80
N VAL A 50 1.96 -5.48 10.64
CA VAL A 50 0.87 -4.48 10.63
C VAL A 50 0.86 -3.68 9.32
N HIS A 51 2.02 -3.34 8.77
CA HIS A 51 2.14 -2.65 7.49
C HIS A 51 1.54 -3.46 6.33
N THR A 52 1.86 -4.75 6.26
CA THR A 52 1.28 -5.67 5.27
C THR A 52 -0.23 -5.74 5.40
N ILE A 53 -0.75 -5.89 6.63
CA ILE A 53 -2.20 -5.93 6.89
C ILE A 53 -2.88 -4.63 6.46
N LYS A 54 -2.30 -3.46 6.77
CA LYS A 54 -2.84 -2.17 6.33
C LYS A 54 -2.91 -2.09 4.80
N GLY A 55 -1.84 -2.50 4.11
CA GLY A 55 -1.74 -2.46 2.64
C GLY A 55 -2.85 -3.29 1.98
N SER A 56 -2.99 -4.55 2.40
CA SER A 56 -3.98 -5.46 1.84
C SER A 56 -5.42 -5.09 2.22
N ALA A 57 -5.67 -4.67 3.47
CA ALA A 57 -7.02 -4.31 3.93
C ALA A 57 -7.67 -3.19 3.11
N HIS A 58 -6.90 -2.23 2.59
CA HIS A 58 -7.42 -1.16 1.73
C HIS A 58 -7.84 -1.68 0.35
N VAL A 59 -7.05 -2.58 -0.23
CA VAL A 59 -7.31 -3.18 -1.55
C VAL A 59 -8.54 -4.08 -1.49
N ASP A 60 -8.73 -4.78 -0.36
CA ASP A 60 -9.80 -5.75 -0.15
C ASP A 60 -11.11 -5.15 0.40
N GLY A 61 -11.16 -3.82 0.58
CA GLY A 61 -12.38 -3.10 1.00
C GLY A 61 -12.64 -3.07 2.50
N PHE A 62 -11.73 -3.56 3.34
CA PHE A 62 -11.82 -3.54 4.79
C PHE A 62 -11.33 -2.22 5.38
N SER A 63 -12.05 -1.14 5.07
CA SER A 63 -11.64 0.24 5.38
C SER A 63 -11.40 0.48 6.89
N ASP A 64 -12.25 -0.07 7.75
CA ASP A 64 -12.13 0.10 9.21
C ASP A 64 -10.89 -0.62 9.78
N LEU A 65 -10.62 -1.83 9.29
CA LEU A 65 -9.40 -2.59 9.61
C LEU A 65 -8.16 -1.82 9.13
N GLY A 66 -8.17 -1.33 7.89
CA GLY A 66 -7.07 -0.54 7.34
C GLY A 66 -6.80 0.75 8.12
N ALA A 67 -7.85 1.47 8.52
CA ALA A 67 -7.75 2.69 9.31
C ALA A 67 -7.19 2.42 10.73
N PHE A 68 -7.63 1.33 11.37
CA PHE A 68 -7.09 0.93 12.65
C PHE A 68 -5.63 0.49 12.54
N ALA A 69 -5.29 -0.36 11.56
CA ALA A 69 -3.93 -0.82 11.29
C ALA A 69 -2.98 0.36 11.04
N HIS A 70 -3.41 1.39 10.29
CA HIS A 70 -2.63 2.62 10.09
C HIS A 70 -2.30 3.35 11.40
N SER A 71 -3.29 3.48 12.29
CA SER A 71 -3.09 4.12 13.60
C SER A 71 -2.12 3.32 14.46
N PHE A 72 -2.23 1.99 14.41
CA PHE A 72 -1.35 1.10 15.16
C PHE A 72 0.08 1.08 14.59
N GLU A 73 0.23 1.07 13.26
CA GLU A 73 1.51 1.21 12.57
C GLU A 73 2.21 2.53 12.95
N SER A 74 1.45 3.62 13.13
CA SER A 74 2.03 4.90 13.54
C SER A 74 2.68 4.84 14.94
N LEU A 75 2.05 4.11 15.87
CA LEU A 75 2.63 3.85 17.20
C LEU A 75 3.91 3.01 17.11
N LEU A 76 3.86 1.91 16.35
CA LEU A 76 5.01 1.02 16.13
C LEU A 76 6.16 1.75 15.43
N GLY A 77 5.86 2.63 14.47
CA GLY A 77 6.83 3.46 13.79
C GLY A 77 7.53 4.44 14.75
N ALA A 78 6.78 5.08 15.65
CA ALA A 78 7.37 5.96 16.66
C ALA A 78 8.31 5.21 17.63
N LEU A 79 7.96 3.97 17.99
CA LEU A 79 8.81 3.09 18.81
C LEU A 79 10.07 2.65 18.05
N ARG A 80 9.91 2.21 16.80
CA ARG A 80 10.99 1.79 15.91
C ARG A 80 12.01 2.91 15.70
N ASP A 81 11.52 4.10 15.39
CA ASP A 81 12.34 5.27 15.11
C ASP A 81 12.91 5.89 16.40
N ARG A 82 12.65 5.28 17.56
CA ARG A 82 13.07 5.70 18.91
C ARG A 82 12.60 7.10 19.32
N VAL A 83 11.52 7.57 18.70
CA VAL A 83 10.84 8.81 19.09
C VAL A 83 10.01 8.58 20.35
N LEU A 84 9.41 7.40 20.49
CA LEU A 84 8.66 6.97 21.67
C LEU A 84 9.44 5.88 22.41
N ALA A 85 9.56 6.01 23.73
CA ALA A 85 10.16 4.98 24.56
C ALA A 85 9.18 3.83 24.83
N VAL A 86 9.67 2.60 24.81
CA VAL A 86 8.92 1.43 25.27
C VAL A 86 8.79 1.51 26.80
N THR A 87 7.56 1.77 27.27
CA THR A 87 7.19 1.85 28.69
C THR A 87 6.03 0.89 28.96
N PRO A 88 5.74 0.51 30.22
CA PRO A 88 4.60 -0.37 30.54
C PRO A 88 3.27 0.15 29.96
N ASP A 89 3.01 1.45 30.11
CA ASP A 89 1.83 2.11 29.51
C ASP A 89 1.76 1.90 27.98
N VAL A 90 2.89 1.95 27.28
CA VAL A 90 2.94 1.77 25.82
C VAL A 90 2.77 0.29 25.45
N VAL A 91 3.35 -0.62 26.22
CA VAL A 91 3.17 -2.07 26.03
C VAL A 91 1.70 -2.46 26.18
N ASP A 92 0.99 -1.91 27.16
CA ASP A 92 -0.46 -2.14 27.32
C ASP A 92 -1.25 -1.69 26.08
N VAL A 93 -0.82 -0.60 25.45
CA VAL A 93 -1.42 -0.12 24.19
C VAL A 93 -1.04 -1.02 23.01
N LEU A 94 0.16 -1.59 23.00
CA LEU A 94 0.57 -2.56 21.99
C LEU A 94 -0.26 -3.85 22.06
N LEU A 95 -0.47 -4.39 23.28
CA LEU A 95 -1.29 -5.57 23.51
C LEU A 95 -2.75 -5.32 23.08
N LEU A 96 -3.32 -4.18 23.50
CA LEU A 96 -4.65 -3.77 23.07
C LEU A 96 -4.75 -3.67 21.53
N GLY A 97 -3.71 -3.12 20.89
CA GLY A 97 -3.63 -3.00 19.44
C GLY A 97 -3.61 -4.35 18.73
N SER A 98 -2.79 -5.30 19.19
CA SER A 98 -2.73 -6.64 18.64
C SER A 98 -4.04 -7.40 18.81
N ASP A 99 -4.69 -7.27 19.97
CA ASP A 99 -5.96 -7.94 20.25
C ASP A 99 -7.07 -7.45 19.33
N ILE A 100 -7.13 -6.14 19.06
CA ILE A 100 -8.13 -5.57 18.17
C ILE A 100 -7.89 -5.99 16.72
N LEU A 101 -6.63 -6.06 16.27
CA LEU A 101 -6.33 -6.58 14.92
C LEU A 101 -6.77 -8.04 14.77
N LYS A 102 -6.44 -8.90 15.75
CA LYS A 102 -6.89 -10.29 15.76
C LYS A 102 -8.43 -10.36 15.72
N LYS A 103 -9.09 -9.58 16.57
CA LYS A 103 -10.56 -9.51 16.60
C LYS A 103 -11.17 -9.05 15.28
N PHE A 104 -10.58 -8.07 14.60
CA PHE A 104 -11.04 -7.69 13.26
C PHE A 104 -10.98 -8.86 12.30
N VAL A 105 -9.84 -9.54 12.22
CA VAL A 105 -9.66 -10.67 11.31
C VAL A 105 -10.66 -11.78 11.63
N ASP A 106 -10.82 -12.14 12.90
CA ASP A 106 -11.76 -13.19 13.32
C ASP A 106 -13.21 -12.86 12.95
N VAL A 107 -13.66 -11.65 13.25
CA VAL A 107 -15.05 -11.23 12.98
C VAL A 107 -15.30 -11.09 11.48
N LEU A 108 -14.35 -10.55 10.71
CA LEU A 108 -14.50 -10.37 9.25
C LEU A 108 -14.50 -11.70 8.48
N ARG A 109 -13.92 -12.76 9.04
CA ARG A 109 -14.00 -14.12 8.47
C ARG A 109 -15.42 -14.69 8.54
N GLU A 110 -16.17 -14.33 9.58
CA GLU A 110 -17.57 -14.74 9.74
C GLU A 110 -18.53 -13.79 9.01
N ASP A 111 -18.33 -12.48 9.15
CA ASP A 111 -19.14 -11.43 8.54
C ASP A 111 -18.27 -10.30 7.99
N ARG A 112 -18.12 -10.26 6.67
CA ARG A 112 -17.32 -9.26 5.93
C ARG A 112 -17.84 -7.82 6.07
N SER A 113 -19.06 -7.63 6.57
CA SER A 113 -19.69 -6.33 6.80
C SER A 113 -19.68 -5.89 8.27
N ALA A 114 -19.14 -6.74 9.15
CA ALA A 114 -19.09 -6.45 10.57
C ALA A 114 -18.21 -5.23 10.87
N THR A 115 -18.61 -4.51 11.91
CA THR A 115 -17.90 -3.32 12.39
C THR A 115 -17.47 -3.54 13.84
N ILE A 116 -16.35 -2.94 14.21
CA ILE A 116 -15.80 -2.99 15.57
C ILE A 116 -15.61 -1.56 16.05
N ASP A 117 -16.15 -1.25 17.23
CA ASP A 117 -15.85 0.03 17.88
C ASP A 117 -14.39 0.04 18.37
N THR A 118 -13.58 0.88 17.74
CA THR A 118 -12.15 1.07 18.06
C THR A 118 -11.88 2.38 18.80
N SER A 119 -12.91 3.16 19.12
CA SER A 119 -12.78 4.53 19.63
C SER A 119 -11.87 4.62 20.85
N GLN A 120 -12.02 3.71 21.81
CA GLN A 120 -11.19 3.71 23.02
C GLN A 120 -9.72 3.38 22.75
N ALA A 121 -9.46 2.46 21.82
CA ALA A 121 -8.10 2.07 21.46
C ALA A 121 -7.40 3.18 20.69
N LEU A 122 -8.09 3.84 19.75
CA LEU A 122 -7.57 4.99 19.03
C LEU A 122 -7.22 6.15 19.97
N VAL A 123 -8.04 6.41 20.99
CA VAL A 123 -7.74 7.41 22.03
C VAL A 123 -6.46 7.04 22.78
N ARG A 124 -6.28 5.77 23.17
CA ARG A 124 -5.08 5.32 23.88
C ARG A 124 -3.82 5.38 23.01
N ILE A 125 -3.91 4.98 21.74
CA ILE A 125 -2.82 5.10 20.75
C ILE A 125 -2.42 6.56 20.59
N SER A 126 -3.39 7.45 20.39
CA SER A 126 -3.13 8.89 20.26
C SER A 126 -2.50 9.46 21.53
N ALA A 127 -2.99 9.08 22.71
CA ALA A 127 -2.42 9.51 23.98
C ALA A 127 -0.97 9.05 24.15
N ALA A 128 -0.65 7.81 23.77
CA ALA A 128 0.71 7.28 23.80
C ALA A 128 1.66 8.05 22.88
N LEU A 129 1.23 8.32 21.64
CA LEU A 129 1.98 9.10 20.66
C LEU A 129 2.26 10.54 21.14
N ASN A 130 1.28 11.17 21.79
CA ASN A 130 1.42 12.54 22.30
C ASN A 130 2.35 12.64 23.52
N LYS A 131 2.47 11.57 24.33
CA LYS A 131 3.40 11.53 25.49
C LYS A 131 4.88 11.49 25.08
N GLY A 132 5.19 11.08 23.85
CA GLY A 132 6.56 10.96 23.33
C GLY A 132 7.12 12.19 22.58
N GLY A 133 6.33 13.25 22.40
CA GLY A 133 6.75 14.46 21.68
C GLY A 133 6.92 15.68 22.59
N PRO A 134 7.82 16.63 22.26
CA PRO A 134 7.68 17.99 22.76
C PRO A 134 6.40 18.61 22.18
N GLU A 135 5.52 19.09 23.05
CA GLU A 135 4.33 19.93 22.81
C GLU A 135 3.75 20.02 21.37
N ALA A 136 2.57 19.42 21.22
CA ALA A 136 1.39 20.01 20.58
C ALA A 136 1.58 20.92 19.34
N LYS A 137 1.34 20.36 18.15
CA LYS A 137 0.55 21.01 17.08
C LYS A 137 -0.35 19.93 16.46
N SER A 138 -1.59 19.86 16.92
CA SER A 138 -2.75 20.53 16.31
C SER A 138 -3.37 19.71 15.20
N VAL A 139 -4.39 18.96 15.61
CA VAL A 139 -5.61 18.61 14.88
C VAL A 139 -5.88 19.56 13.70
N ALA A 140 -5.97 19.00 12.50
CA ALA A 140 -6.74 19.57 11.40
C ALA A 140 -7.32 18.42 10.58
N ALA A 141 -8.47 17.93 11.02
CA ALA A 141 -9.40 17.26 10.14
C ALA A 141 -9.75 18.23 9.00
N SER A 142 -9.38 17.88 7.77
CA SER A 142 -9.91 18.53 6.58
C SER A 142 -10.93 17.60 5.93
N LYS A 143 -12.16 17.64 6.46
CA LYS A 143 -13.35 17.44 5.61
C LYS A 143 -13.31 18.53 4.54
N SER A 144 -13.24 18.14 3.27
CA SER A 144 -13.62 19.02 2.18
C SER A 144 -14.47 18.26 1.18
N GLU A 145 -15.75 18.21 1.52
CA GLU A 145 -16.85 18.07 0.58
C GLU A 145 -17.01 19.41 -0.15
N VAL A 146 -16.73 19.48 -1.46
CA VAL A 146 -17.19 20.57 -2.34
C VAL A 146 -17.57 19.98 -3.69
N THR A 147 -18.87 19.74 -3.80
CA THR A 147 -19.78 20.14 -4.89
C THR A 147 -19.25 20.31 -6.31
N ALA A 148 -19.99 19.62 -7.18
CA ALA A 148 -20.04 19.72 -8.63
C ALA A 148 -20.03 21.16 -9.18
N LYS A 149 -19.23 21.35 -10.25
CA LYS A 149 -19.62 22.22 -11.36
C LYS A 149 -19.23 21.59 -12.70
N VAL A 150 -20.28 21.40 -13.48
CA VAL A 150 -20.36 20.90 -14.85
C VAL A 150 -19.49 21.72 -15.81
N VAL A 151 -18.69 21.03 -16.64
CA VAL A 151 -18.41 21.47 -18.01
C VAL A 151 -18.54 20.24 -18.93
N GLU A 152 -19.65 20.26 -19.67
CA GLU A 152 -19.92 19.46 -20.86
C GLU A 152 -18.84 19.70 -21.93
N THR A 153 -18.24 18.62 -22.43
CA THR A 153 -17.96 18.47 -23.87
C THR A 153 -18.03 16.98 -24.18
N GLY A 154 -19.11 16.56 -24.84
CA GLY A 154 -19.38 15.16 -25.12
C GLY A 154 -18.49 14.56 -26.20
N VAL A 155 -18.41 13.22 -26.18
CA VAL A 155 -18.60 12.31 -27.32
C VAL A 155 -18.98 10.93 -26.74
N SER A 156 -20.00 10.29 -27.30
CA SER A 156 -20.51 8.94 -26.97
C SER A 156 -19.45 7.83 -26.95
N PRO A 157 -19.59 6.80 -26.08
CA PRO A 157 -18.93 5.51 -26.26
C PRO A 157 -19.83 4.53 -27.04
N GLY A 158 -19.33 4.01 -28.16
CA GLY A 158 -19.86 2.81 -28.82
C GLY A 158 -19.19 1.54 -28.27
N PRO A 159 -19.82 0.36 -28.41
CA PRO A 159 -19.46 -0.83 -27.64
C PRO A 159 -18.21 -1.54 -28.19
N ILE A 160 -17.29 -1.91 -27.31
CA ILE A 160 -16.14 -2.77 -27.65
C ILE A 160 -16.60 -4.22 -27.50
N ALA A 161 -16.92 -4.84 -28.63
CA ALA A 161 -17.15 -6.28 -28.72
C ALA A 161 -15.80 -7.02 -28.69
N HIS A 162 -15.73 -8.05 -27.85
CA HIS A 162 -14.73 -9.10 -27.85
C HIS A 162 -14.53 -9.68 -29.26
N GLN A 163 -13.27 -9.87 -29.69
CA GLN A 163 -12.91 -10.96 -30.58
C GLN A 163 -11.42 -11.30 -30.54
N VAL A 164 -11.15 -12.57 -30.27
CA VAL A 164 -9.87 -13.28 -30.32
C VAL A 164 -9.50 -13.50 -31.79
N PRO A 165 -8.26 -13.27 -32.26
CA PRO A 165 -7.84 -13.76 -33.57
C PRO A 165 -6.98 -15.02 -33.44
N GLN A 166 -7.51 -16.12 -33.99
CA GLN A 166 -6.76 -17.31 -34.33
C GLN A 166 -5.83 -17.08 -35.53
N LYS A 167 -4.75 -17.86 -35.49
CA LYS A 167 -3.64 -17.99 -36.41
C LYS A 167 -4.08 -18.44 -37.82
N ALA A 168 -3.64 -17.75 -38.87
CA ALA A 168 -3.54 -18.30 -40.22
C ALA A 168 -2.38 -17.67 -41.00
N SER A 169 -1.63 -18.56 -41.62
CA SER A 169 -0.41 -18.43 -42.41
C SER A 169 -0.66 -18.01 -43.86
N ASN A 170 0.21 -17.16 -44.44
CA ASN A 170 1.05 -17.42 -45.64
C ASN A 170 1.39 -16.17 -46.50
N THR A 171 2.70 -16.06 -46.77
CA THR A 171 3.35 -15.78 -48.08
C THR A 171 3.18 -14.43 -48.80
N THR A 172 4.22 -13.59 -48.68
CA THR A 172 5.05 -12.95 -49.74
C THR A 172 4.40 -12.54 -51.09
N SER A 173 4.18 -11.24 -51.33
CA SER A 173 4.98 -10.38 -52.26
C SER A 173 4.26 -9.11 -52.79
N ALA A 174 5.01 -8.01 -52.71
CA ALA A 174 5.09 -6.84 -53.62
C ALA A 174 4.06 -5.68 -53.60
N SER A 175 4.65 -4.49 -53.40
CA SER A 175 4.25 -3.12 -53.81
C SER A 175 3.12 -2.39 -53.10
N GLY A 176 3.50 -1.71 -52.01
CA GLY A 176 3.62 -0.26 -52.01
C GLY A 176 2.35 0.59 -51.94
N VAL A 177 1.84 0.82 -50.72
CA VAL A 177 1.22 2.09 -50.31
C VAL A 177 1.49 2.31 -48.81
N THR A 178 2.28 3.32 -48.51
CA THR A 178 2.30 4.17 -47.30
C THR A 178 1.97 3.51 -45.95
N ALA A 179 3.00 2.96 -45.30
CA ALA A 179 2.96 2.59 -43.89
C ALA A 179 2.83 3.84 -43.01
N VAL A 180 1.65 4.06 -42.44
CA VAL A 180 1.47 4.89 -41.26
C VAL A 180 1.18 3.97 -40.08
N HIS A 181 2.20 3.23 -39.65
CA HIS A 181 2.23 2.67 -38.31
C HIS A 181 3.11 3.60 -37.47
N SER A 182 2.49 4.50 -36.73
CA SER A 182 3.14 5.14 -35.61
C SER A 182 3.51 4.05 -34.61
N LYS A 183 4.80 3.68 -34.61
CA LYS A 183 5.47 2.90 -33.58
C LYS A 183 5.01 3.42 -32.21
N GLU A 184 4.17 2.68 -31.50
CA GLU A 184 3.85 2.99 -30.11
C GLU A 184 5.16 2.81 -29.33
N ARG A 185 5.81 3.92 -28.98
CA ARG A 185 7.08 3.85 -28.22
C ARG A 185 6.78 3.25 -26.86
N ALA A 186 7.58 2.27 -26.45
CA ALA A 186 7.57 1.77 -25.07
C ALA A 186 7.63 2.97 -24.11
N ARG A 187 6.60 3.11 -23.28
CA ARG A 187 6.48 4.22 -22.34
C ARG A 187 7.59 4.10 -21.30
N ARG A 188 8.19 5.23 -20.94
CA ARG A 188 9.37 5.31 -20.08
C ARG A 188 8.94 5.62 -18.66
N VAL A 189 9.25 4.74 -17.73
CA VAL A 189 8.86 4.86 -16.33
C VAL A 189 10.11 5.00 -15.48
N LEU A 190 10.11 5.94 -14.53
CA LEU A 190 11.12 6.03 -13.49
C LEU A 190 10.52 5.53 -12.18
N VAL A 191 11.10 4.46 -11.63
CA VAL A 191 10.73 3.90 -10.31
C VAL A 191 11.71 4.42 -9.27
N LEU A 192 11.18 4.93 -8.17
CA LEU A 192 11.93 5.43 -7.03
C LEU A 192 11.48 4.70 -5.77
N ASP A 193 12.41 3.98 -5.17
CA ASP A 193 12.21 3.23 -3.93
C ASP A 193 13.57 3.09 -3.24
N ASP A 194 13.64 3.37 -1.92
CA ASP A 194 14.87 3.23 -1.15
C ASP A 194 15.14 1.79 -0.70
N ASP A 195 14.14 0.91 -0.82
CA ASP A 195 14.30 -0.53 -0.66
C ASP A 195 14.71 -1.18 -1.99
N GLN A 196 15.94 -1.70 -2.02
CA GLN A 196 16.53 -2.31 -3.21
C GLN A 196 15.76 -3.55 -3.69
N ASP A 197 15.14 -4.31 -2.79
CA ASP A 197 14.41 -5.53 -3.17
C ASP A 197 13.08 -5.17 -3.86
N ILE A 198 12.39 -4.14 -3.35
CA ILE A 198 11.17 -3.60 -3.98
C ILE A 198 11.50 -2.96 -5.32
N LEU A 199 12.58 -2.19 -5.40
CA LEU A 199 13.02 -1.53 -6.62
C LEU A 199 13.27 -2.53 -7.75
N GLU A 200 14.00 -3.63 -7.50
CA GLU A 200 14.25 -4.66 -8.51
C GLU A 200 12.98 -5.41 -8.89
N MET A 201 12.13 -5.77 -7.92
CA MET A 201 10.84 -6.42 -8.20
C MET A 201 9.95 -5.58 -9.13
N LEU A 202 9.85 -4.27 -8.87
CA LEU A 202 9.05 -3.36 -9.69
C LEU A 202 9.63 -3.15 -11.08
N VAL A 203 10.96 -3.14 -11.20
CA VAL A 203 11.65 -3.07 -12.49
C VAL A 203 11.31 -4.28 -13.33
N ASP A 204 11.40 -5.49 -12.78
CA ASP A 204 11.09 -6.73 -13.49
C ASP A 204 9.62 -6.76 -13.97
N ILE A 205 8.68 -6.41 -13.09
CA ILE A 205 7.24 -6.38 -13.41
C ILE A 205 6.94 -5.38 -14.56
N LEU A 206 7.54 -4.20 -14.51
CA LEU A 206 7.28 -3.15 -15.50
C LEU A 206 8.01 -3.41 -16.82
N ASP A 207 9.20 -4.00 -16.80
CA ASP A 207 9.91 -4.40 -18.01
C ASP A 207 9.16 -5.52 -18.73
N ASP A 208 8.67 -6.53 -18.00
CA ASP A 208 7.81 -7.60 -18.52
C ASP A 208 6.50 -7.06 -19.11
N ALA A 209 5.97 -5.98 -18.55
CA ALA A 209 4.79 -5.27 -19.07
C ALA A 209 5.10 -4.38 -20.30
N GLY A 210 6.34 -4.34 -20.77
CA GLY A 210 6.77 -3.64 -21.99
C GLY A 210 7.10 -2.16 -21.80
N TYR A 211 7.29 -1.71 -20.56
CA TYR A 211 7.78 -0.36 -20.26
C TYR A 211 9.30 -0.31 -20.36
N ARG A 212 9.85 0.85 -20.71
CA ARG A 212 11.28 1.11 -20.57
C ARG A 212 11.53 1.70 -19.19
N VAL A 213 12.04 0.89 -18.27
CA VAL A 213 12.16 1.27 -16.86
C VAL A 213 13.52 1.89 -16.55
N PHE A 214 13.51 2.95 -15.76
CA PHE A 214 14.67 3.55 -15.11
C PHE A 214 14.48 3.45 -13.60
N LYS A 215 15.58 3.34 -12.86
CA LYS A 215 15.58 3.19 -11.40
C LYS A 215 16.36 4.30 -10.72
N ALA A 216 15.95 4.64 -9.51
CA ALA A 216 16.65 5.54 -8.60
C ALA A 216 16.33 5.13 -7.16
N GLN A 217 17.32 5.17 -6.27
CA GLN A 217 17.11 4.86 -4.84
C GLN A 217 16.76 6.09 -4.00
N ASP A 218 16.95 7.28 -4.56
CA ASP A 218 16.67 8.54 -3.87
C ASP A 218 16.27 9.67 -4.85
N GLY A 219 15.83 10.79 -4.28
CA GLY A 219 15.42 11.96 -5.08
C GLY A 219 16.54 12.58 -5.93
N ARG A 220 17.81 12.46 -5.52
CA ARG A 220 18.95 13.02 -6.26
C ARG A 220 19.26 12.18 -7.49
N GLU A 221 19.28 10.86 -7.35
CA GLU A 221 19.45 9.93 -8.46
C GLU A 221 18.31 10.10 -9.48
N ALA A 222 17.08 10.21 -8.99
CA ALA A 222 15.92 10.44 -9.84
C ALA A 222 16.04 11.72 -10.67
N LEU A 223 16.44 12.83 -10.05
CA LEU A 223 16.70 14.09 -10.76
C LEU A 223 17.85 13.96 -11.77
N ALA A 224 18.87 13.16 -11.49
CA ALA A 224 19.95 12.90 -12.43
C ALA A 224 19.47 12.09 -13.66
N VAL A 225 18.57 11.12 -13.45
CA VAL A 225 17.93 10.37 -14.53
C VAL A 225 17.03 11.27 -15.37
N MET A 226 16.16 12.06 -14.75
CA MET A 226 15.24 12.97 -15.44
C MET A 226 15.95 14.05 -16.27
N LYS A 227 17.18 14.42 -15.92
CA LYS A 227 18.01 15.34 -16.72
C LYS A 227 18.59 14.70 -17.97
N LYS A 228 18.77 13.37 -17.97
CA LYS A 228 19.41 12.61 -19.06
C LYS A 228 18.39 11.93 -19.96
N GLU A 229 17.28 11.50 -19.39
CA GLU A 229 16.27 10.67 -20.05
C GLU A 229 14.91 11.34 -19.91
N ALA A 230 14.13 11.34 -20.99
CA ALA A 230 12.74 11.78 -20.91
C ALA A 230 11.89 10.64 -20.34
N VAL A 231 11.17 10.94 -19.26
CA VAL A 231 10.32 10.01 -18.51
C VAL A 231 8.87 10.41 -18.71
N ASP A 232 8.01 9.43 -18.96
CA ASP A 232 6.57 9.64 -19.21
C ASP A 232 5.76 9.50 -17.91
N PHE A 233 6.20 8.64 -16.98
CA PHE A 233 5.58 8.45 -15.65
C PHE A 233 6.64 8.24 -14.57
N ILE A 234 6.36 8.74 -13.36
CA ILE A 234 7.21 8.55 -12.18
C ILE A 234 6.39 7.77 -11.15
N MET A 235 6.94 6.66 -10.67
CA MET A 235 6.39 5.89 -9.57
C MET A 235 7.34 6.05 -8.38
N THR A 236 6.82 6.59 -7.29
CA THR A 236 7.60 6.98 -6.12
C THR A 236 6.99 6.35 -4.89
N ASP A 237 7.81 5.77 -4.02
CA ASP A 237 7.37 5.48 -2.67
C ASP A 237 7.06 6.78 -1.90
N LEU A 238 6.20 6.66 -0.88
CA LEU A 238 5.74 7.77 -0.03
C LEU A 238 6.79 8.20 1.01
N LYS A 239 7.82 7.39 1.30
CA LYS A 239 8.85 7.68 2.31
C LYS A 239 10.27 7.53 1.76
N MET A 240 10.67 8.43 0.86
CA MET A 240 12.06 8.48 0.40
C MET A 240 12.90 9.59 1.06
N PRO A 241 14.19 9.33 1.38
CA PRO A 241 15.12 10.37 1.79
C PRO A 241 15.42 11.35 0.63
N HIS A 242 15.69 12.63 0.98
CA HIS A 242 16.17 13.67 0.06
C HIS A 242 15.21 14.16 -1.05
N MET A 243 13.89 14.20 -0.80
CA MET A 243 12.88 14.76 -1.73
C MET A 243 12.67 16.29 -1.67
N ASN A 244 13.48 17.04 -0.90
CA ASN A 244 13.35 18.50 -0.72
C ASN A 244 14.28 19.30 -1.63
#